data_AF-A0A2H5XSZ5-F1
#
_entry.id   AF-A0A2H5XSZ5-F1
#
_cell.length_a   1.000
_cell.length_b   1.000
_cell.length_c   1.000
_cell.angle_alpha   90.00
_cell.angle_beta   90.00
_cell.angle_gamma   90.00
#
_symmetry.space_group_name_H-M   'P 1'
#
loop_
_entity.id
_entity.type
_entity.pdbx_description
1 polymer ?
#
loop_
_entity_poly.entity_id
_entity_poly.type
_entity_poly.pdbx_seq_one_letter_code
_entity_poly.pdbx_strand_id
1 'polypeptide(L)'
;MAVLFLTLFITSLSLDELIEIAVGSNPTLLSAKEKYSASLFSQKYSNSIPNPRLGIGYSISREKPEFLFEQEIPFPKKLEKLKKISLSKSEIEKEYIEVLKHEIIAELKKSFFEIWFLKNQKEIIEKTKELFSQIVESAEAKYRVGTENLPSLLESYLELSKLDEKLIMLSNEIVSASAKMKQIVGDIDIESIDFEKDAFPLKIDANIKELESLALSNSPYIRYELANVNYLTAVLESEKASYFPDSSVMFDTMGGMPRVMLTFTIPAYFWWKESNKVSESQKILTSQKQKLEDTKREIIYLLRTFKSSSDSSFELWNLYSNRILPQAEASFESSRSNWIAGKTDFIHVITNLITLLNYKIEEKKQIYLNRKYNAEIERLLGMTEKEVINRAR
;
A
#
# COMPACT_ATOMS: atom_id res chain seq x y z
N MET A 1 -43.01 -7.39 -30.66
CA MET A 1 -41.69 -7.85 -30.18
C MET A 1 -40.82 -6.59 -30.11
N ALA A 2 -40.80 -5.94 -28.95
CA ALA A 2 -40.08 -4.68 -28.77
C ALA A 2 -38.64 -4.99 -28.37
N VAL A 3 -37.70 -4.63 -29.24
CA VAL A 3 -36.26 -4.68 -28.97
C VAL A 3 -35.96 -3.50 -28.05
N LEU A 4 -35.72 -3.77 -26.77
CA LEU A 4 -35.18 -2.77 -25.84
C LEU A 4 -33.71 -2.55 -26.20
N PHE A 5 -33.43 -1.41 -26.84
CA PHE A 5 -32.10 -0.82 -26.82
C PHE A 5 -31.81 -0.42 -25.37
N LEU A 6 -30.95 -1.19 -24.69
CA LEU A 6 -30.29 -0.71 -23.49
C LEU A 6 -29.30 0.36 -23.95
N THR A 7 -29.67 1.62 -23.77
CA THR A 7 -28.73 2.74 -23.82
C THR A 7 -27.68 2.48 -22.73
N LEU A 8 -26.47 2.12 -23.14
CA LEU A 8 -25.27 2.17 -22.30
C LEU A 8 -25.10 3.62 -21.86
N PHE A 9 -25.54 3.95 -20.65
CA PHE A 9 -24.92 5.03 -19.92
C PHE A 9 -23.48 4.61 -19.69
N ILE A 10 -22.52 5.26 -20.35
CA ILE A 10 -21.13 5.20 -19.95
C ILE A 10 -21.07 5.89 -18.59
N THR A 11 -21.31 5.14 -17.53
CA THR A 11 -21.05 5.60 -16.16
C THR A 11 -19.54 5.56 -15.99
N SER A 12 -18.92 6.74 -16.02
CA SER A 12 -17.49 6.84 -15.80
C SER A 12 -17.16 6.51 -14.33
N LEU A 13 -16.18 5.64 -14.12
CA LEU A 13 -15.76 5.20 -12.79
C LEU A 13 -14.92 6.28 -12.11
N SER A 14 -15.28 6.63 -10.89
CA SER A 14 -14.56 7.57 -10.04
C SER A 14 -13.50 6.89 -9.17
N LEU A 15 -12.57 7.68 -8.61
CA LEU A 15 -11.55 7.16 -7.69
C LEU A 15 -12.16 6.49 -6.44
N ASP A 16 -13.23 7.06 -5.89
CA ASP A 16 -13.93 6.49 -4.73
C ASP A 16 -14.52 5.10 -5.06
N GLU A 17 -15.13 4.93 -6.23
CA GLU A 17 -15.65 3.62 -6.69
C GLU A 17 -14.54 2.61 -6.94
N LEU A 18 -13.41 3.03 -7.52
CA LEU A 18 -12.24 2.16 -7.69
C LEU A 18 -11.67 1.69 -6.34
N ILE A 19 -11.68 2.55 -5.32
CA ILE A 19 -11.27 2.19 -3.96
C ILE A 19 -12.22 1.13 -3.38
N GLU A 20 -13.54 1.28 -3.55
CA GLU A 20 -14.52 0.29 -3.10
C GLU A 20 -14.30 -1.06 -3.79
N ILE A 21 -14.07 -1.05 -5.11
CA ILE A 21 -13.76 -2.26 -5.88
C ILE A 21 -12.49 -2.92 -5.34
N ALA A 22 -11.37 -2.17 -5.21
CA ALA A 22 -10.11 -2.72 -4.71
C ALA A 22 -10.26 -3.33 -3.31
N VAL A 23 -10.90 -2.64 -2.37
CA VAL A 23 -11.09 -3.16 -1.00
C VAL A 23 -12.06 -4.35 -0.95
N GLY A 24 -13.00 -4.42 -1.89
CA GLY A 24 -13.98 -5.49 -2.01
C GLY A 24 -13.43 -6.76 -2.66
N SER A 25 -12.59 -6.64 -3.68
CA SER A 25 -12.22 -7.75 -4.57
C SER A 25 -10.73 -8.11 -4.60
N ASN A 26 -9.83 -7.30 -4.02
CA ASN A 26 -8.40 -7.55 -4.13
C ASN A 26 -7.98 -8.89 -3.47
N PRO A 27 -7.35 -9.82 -4.22
CA PRO A 27 -7.01 -11.15 -3.71
C PRO A 27 -6.09 -11.17 -2.49
N THR A 28 -5.17 -10.20 -2.37
CA THR A 28 -4.26 -10.10 -1.21
C THR A 28 -5.05 -9.80 0.06
N LEU A 29 -6.02 -8.89 -0.02
CA LEU A 29 -6.87 -8.53 1.10
C LEU A 29 -7.87 -9.66 1.45
N LEU A 30 -8.43 -10.33 0.44
CA LEU A 30 -9.30 -11.50 0.66
C LEU A 30 -8.55 -12.65 1.32
N SER A 31 -7.31 -12.93 0.90
CA SER A 31 -6.45 -13.94 1.54
C SER A 31 -6.18 -13.60 3.01
N ALA A 32 -5.91 -12.34 3.33
CA ALA A 32 -5.73 -11.89 4.71
C ALA A 32 -7.01 -12.02 5.54
N LYS A 33 -8.18 -11.69 4.98
CA LYS A 33 -9.49 -11.91 5.61
C LYS A 33 -9.74 -13.39 5.92
N GLU A 34 -9.38 -14.30 5.00
CA GLU A 34 -9.50 -15.75 5.24
C GLU A 34 -8.53 -16.24 6.33
N LYS A 35 -7.29 -15.73 6.39
CA LYS A 35 -6.36 -16.02 7.49
C LYS A 35 -6.89 -15.55 8.84
N TYR A 36 -7.46 -14.36 8.89
CA TYR A 36 -8.15 -13.89 10.10
C TYR A 36 -9.32 -14.80 10.47
N SER A 37 -10.20 -15.16 9.53
CA SER A 37 -11.29 -16.11 9.75
C SER A 37 -10.79 -17.47 10.28
N ALA A 38 -9.71 -18.01 9.71
CA ALA A 38 -9.06 -19.23 10.17
C ALA A 38 -8.52 -19.10 11.61
N SER A 39 -7.98 -17.94 11.97
CA SER A 39 -7.50 -17.66 13.33
C SER A 39 -8.63 -17.71 14.36
N LEU A 40 -9.86 -17.31 14.00
CA LEU A 40 -11.04 -17.40 14.87
C LEU A 40 -11.42 -18.85 15.21
N PHE A 41 -11.21 -19.79 14.29
CA PHE A 41 -11.40 -21.22 14.59
C PHE A 41 -10.36 -21.73 15.58
N SER A 42 -9.11 -21.27 15.46
CA SER A 42 -8.04 -21.62 16.41
C SER A 42 -8.39 -21.22 17.84
N GLN A 43 -9.06 -20.07 18.03
CA GLN A 43 -9.52 -19.64 19.35
C GLN A 43 -10.48 -20.65 20.01
N LYS A 44 -11.33 -21.33 19.22
CA LYS A 44 -12.37 -22.24 19.73
C LYS A 44 -11.81 -23.51 20.36
N TYR A 45 -10.64 -23.96 19.93
CA TYR A 45 -10.03 -25.20 20.42
C TYR A 45 -8.67 -25.02 21.10
N SER A 46 -8.12 -23.80 21.12
CA SER A 46 -6.82 -23.48 21.75
C SER A 46 -6.72 -23.83 23.25
N ASN A 47 -7.86 -23.84 23.96
CA ASN A 47 -7.97 -24.22 25.36
C ASN A 47 -8.58 -25.62 25.56
N SER A 48 -8.65 -26.42 24.48
CA SER A 48 -9.12 -27.79 24.57
C SER A 48 -8.11 -28.66 25.32
N ILE A 49 -8.65 -29.62 26.05
CA ILE A 49 -7.86 -30.69 26.65
C ILE A 49 -7.34 -31.59 25.52
N PRO A 50 -6.10 -32.13 25.61
CA PRO A 50 -5.59 -33.09 24.63
C PRO A 50 -6.51 -34.29 24.44
N ASN A 51 -6.49 -34.88 23.24
CA ASN A 51 -7.27 -36.08 22.97
C ASN A 51 -6.86 -37.23 23.90
N PRO A 52 -7.81 -38.08 24.32
CA PRO A 52 -7.49 -39.27 25.08
C PRO A 52 -6.65 -40.24 24.24
N ARG A 53 -5.74 -40.96 24.89
CA ARG A 53 -4.99 -42.07 24.28
C ARG A 53 -5.69 -43.38 24.62
N LEU A 54 -6.05 -44.14 23.57
CA LEU A 54 -6.62 -45.48 23.67
C LEU A 54 -5.58 -46.50 23.20
N GLY A 55 -5.34 -47.53 24.01
CA GLY A 55 -4.45 -48.64 23.67
C GLY A 55 -5.16 -49.97 23.83
N ILE A 56 -4.92 -50.88 22.89
CA ILE A 56 -5.31 -52.28 22.98
C ILE A 56 -4.04 -53.11 22.83
N GLY A 57 -3.72 -53.90 23.84
CA GLY A 57 -2.62 -54.85 23.85
C GLY A 57 -3.13 -56.28 24.00
N TYR A 58 -2.25 -57.25 23.78
CA TYR A 58 -2.51 -58.65 24.09
C TYR A 58 -1.40 -59.18 25.00
N SER A 59 -1.79 -59.63 26.18
CA SER A 59 -0.88 -60.19 27.16
C SER A 59 -0.53 -61.63 26.76
N ILE A 60 0.65 -61.85 26.18
CA ILE A 60 1.08 -63.19 25.74
C ILE A 60 1.16 -64.16 26.93
N SER A 61 1.65 -63.68 28.09
CA SER A 61 1.79 -64.51 29.30
C SER A 61 0.45 -64.86 29.96
N ARG A 62 -0.62 -64.11 29.67
CA ARG A 62 -1.94 -64.31 30.28
C ARG A 62 -3.02 -64.71 29.28
N GLU A 63 -2.67 -64.76 28.00
CA GLU A 63 -3.57 -65.04 26.88
C GLU A 63 -4.86 -64.19 26.91
N LYS A 64 -4.74 -62.90 27.26
CA LYS A 64 -5.87 -61.98 27.41
C LYS A 64 -5.60 -60.63 26.78
N PRO A 65 -6.62 -59.98 26.18
CA PRO A 65 -6.51 -58.58 25.76
C PRO A 65 -6.34 -57.67 26.98
N GLU A 66 -5.57 -56.61 26.81
CA GLU A 66 -5.37 -55.54 27.79
C GLU A 66 -5.77 -54.21 27.16
N PHE A 67 -6.45 -53.37 27.93
CA PHE A 67 -6.92 -52.07 27.47
C PHE A 67 -6.20 -50.96 28.23
N LEU A 68 -6.00 -49.82 27.57
CA LEU A 68 -5.46 -48.59 28.11
C LEU A 68 -6.36 -47.42 27.68
N PHE A 69 -6.73 -46.60 28.64
CA PHE A 69 -7.31 -45.27 28.44
C PHE A 69 -6.46 -44.29 29.23
N GLU A 70 -5.98 -43.22 28.59
CA GLU A 70 -5.25 -42.16 29.27
C GLU A 70 -5.78 -40.79 28.81
N GLN A 71 -6.16 -39.95 29.77
CA GLN A 71 -6.56 -38.58 29.52
C GLN A 71 -5.59 -37.63 30.21
N GLU A 72 -4.85 -36.87 29.42
CA GLU A 72 -4.05 -35.76 29.92
C GLU A 72 -4.97 -34.61 30.32
N ILE A 73 -4.74 -34.02 31.49
CA ILE A 73 -5.48 -32.91 32.06
C ILE A 73 -4.44 -31.83 32.38
N PRO A 74 -4.14 -30.95 31.41
CA PRO A 74 -3.20 -29.86 31.60
C PRO A 74 -3.67 -28.94 32.73
N PHE A 75 -2.71 -28.29 33.39
CA PHE A 75 -3.05 -27.36 34.45
C PHE A 75 -3.96 -26.23 33.94
N PRO A 76 -5.06 -25.85 34.62
CA PRO A 76 -6.04 -24.89 34.08
C PRO A 76 -5.44 -23.56 33.63
N LYS A 77 -4.41 -23.04 34.33
CA LYS A 77 -3.73 -21.80 33.93
C LYS A 77 -3.01 -21.93 32.58
N LYS A 78 -2.50 -23.11 32.22
CA LYS A 78 -1.85 -23.32 30.90
C LYS A 78 -2.87 -23.20 29.77
N LEU A 79 -4.04 -23.80 29.93
CA LEU A 79 -5.13 -23.69 28.95
C LEU A 79 -5.61 -22.24 28.79
N GLU A 80 -5.68 -21.48 29.89
CA GLU A 80 -5.97 -20.04 29.85
C GLU A 80 -4.92 -19.26 29.05
N LYS A 81 -3.62 -19.55 29.25
CA LYS A 81 -2.54 -18.87 28.51
C LYS A 81 -2.52 -19.23 27.03
N LEU A 82 -2.79 -20.49 26.67
CA LEU A 82 -2.95 -20.90 25.27
C LEU A 82 -4.11 -20.17 24.60
N LYS A 83 -5.25 -20.00 25.30
CA LYS A 83 -6.37 -19.18 24.79
C LYS A 83 -5.95 -17.74 24.52
N LYS A 84 -5.21 -17.13 25.45
CA LYS A 84 -4.72 -15.75 25.32
C LYS A 84 -3.77 -15.60 24.12
N ILE A 85 -2.89 -16.58 23.88
CA ILE A 85 -2.04 -16.60 22.68
C ILE A 85 -2.87 -16.59 21.41
N SER A 86 -3.87 -17.48 21.30
CA SER A 86 -4.73 -17.58 20.11
C SER A 86 -5.58 -16.32 19.89
N LEU A 87 -6.07 -15.69 20.96
CA LEU A 87 -6.76 -14.40 20.89
C LEU A 87 -5.83 -13.30 20.35
N SER A 88 -4.64 -13.14 20.95
CA SER A 88 -3.68 -12.12 20.50
C SER A 88 -3.20 -12.37 19.07
N LYS A 89 -3.04 -13.63 18.66
CA LYS A 89 -2.69 -13.98 17.28
C LYS A 89 -3.77 -13.56 16.28
N SER A 90 -5.03 -13.69 16.66
CA SER A 90 -6.15 -13.26 15.80
C SER A 90 -6.21 -11.74 15.68
N GLU A 91 -5.86 -11.00 16.74
CA GLU A 91 -5.75 -9.54 16.67
C GLU A 91 -4.61 -9.09 15.74
N ILE A 92 -3.49 -9.82 15.67
CA ILE A 92 -2.43 -9.55 14.68
C ILE A 92 -3.00 -9.64 13.27
N GLU A 93 -3.68 -10.75 12.93
CA GLU A 93 -4.25 -10.95 11.59
C GLU A 93 -5.27 -9.87 11.25
N LYS A 94 -6.06 -9.42 12.23
CA LYS A 94 -7.01 -8.33 12.08
C LYS A 94 -6.35 -6.99 11.80
N GLU A 95 -5.35 -6.60 12.58
CA GLU A 95 -4.63 -5.33 12.35
C GLU A 95 -3.82 -5.38 11.04
N TYR A 96 -3.36 -6.56 10.63
CA TYR A 96 -2.68 -6.74 9.34
C TYR A 96 -3.60 -6.48 8.14
N ILE A 97 -4.89 -6.82 8.24
CA ILE A 97 -5.88 -6.47 7.22
C ILE A 97 -5.97 -4.95 7.05
N GLU A 98 -5.94 -4.19 8.14
CA GLU A 98 -5.98 -2.72 8.09
C GLU A 98 -4.70 -2.13 7.48
N VAL A 99 -3.52 -2.73 7.75
CA VAL A 99 -2.28 -2.38 7.05
C VAL A 99 -2.42 -2.57 5.55
N LEU A 100 -2.79 -3.78 5.11
CA LEU A 100 -2.93 -4.12 3.69
C LEU A 100 -3.97 -3.26 2.99
N LYS A 101 -5.10 -2.96 3.65
CA LYS A 101 -6.14 -2.10 3.12
C LYS A 101 -5.59 -0.72 2.76
N HIS A 102 -4.83 -0.08 3.66
CA HIS A 102 -4.28 1.25 3.42
C HIS A 102 -3.12 1.23 2.40
N GLU A 103 -2.36 0.14 2.32
CA GLU A 103 -1.35 -0.07 1.26
C GLU A 103 -2.00 -0.12 -0.12
N ILE A 104 -3.02 -0.96 -0.27
CA ILE A 104 -3.77 -1.12 -1.52
C ILE A 104 -4.40 0.19 -1.97
N ILE A 105 -5.04 0.93 -1.05
CA ILE A 105 -5.64 2.23 -1.35
C ILE A 105 -4.58 3.23 -1.82
N ALA A 106 -3.44 3.31 -1.12
CA ALA A 106 -2.37 4.23 -1.50
C ALA A 106 -1.75 3.86 -2.85
N GLU A 107 -1.53 2.56 -3.11
CA GLU A 107 -1.05 2.08 -4.41
C GLU A 107 -2.01 2.39 -5.55
N LEU A 108 -3.31 2.20 -5.32
CA LEU A 108 -4.34 2.56 -6.29
C LEU A 108 -4.32 4.06 -6.60
N LYS A 109 -4.33 4.91 -5.57
CA LYS A 109 -4.26 6.38 -5.74
C LYS A 109 -3.01 6.80 -6.51
N LYS A 110 -1.84 6.26 -6.16
CA LYS A 110 -0.59 6.52 -6.88
C LYS A 110 -0.71 6.13 -8.35
N SER A 111 -1.22 4.94 -8.65
CA SER A 111 -1.42 4.46 -10.02
C SER A 111 -2.43 5.31 -10.79
N PHE A 112 -3.50 5.77 -10.13
CA PHE A 112 -4.53 6.63 -10.72
C PHE A 112 -3.93 7.96 -11.19
N PHE A 113 -3.24 8.67 -10.29
CA PHE A 113 -2.64 9.96 -10.63
C PHE A 113 -1.43 9.84 -11.58
N GLU A 114 -0.74 8.69 -11.57
CA GLU A 114 0.32 8.39 -12.55
C GLU A 114 -0.26 8.25 -13.96
N ILE A 115 -1.34 7.47 -14.14
CA ILE A 115 -2.01 7.36 -15.44
C ILE A 115 -2.55 8.71 -15.91
N TRP A 116 -3.21 9.46 -15.02
CA TRP A 116 -3.69 10.81 -15.33
C TRP A 116 -2.55 11.73 -15.82
N PHE A 117 -1.41 11.73 -15.12
CA PHE A 117 -0.24 12.53 -15.49
C PHE A 117 0.33 12.12 -16.85
N LEU A 118 0.49 10.82 -17.10
CA LEU A 118 1.03 10.32 -18.37
C LEU A 118 0.10 10.64 -19.53
N LYS A 119 -1.23 10.51 -19.36
CA LYS A 119 -2.23 10.92 -20.35
C LYS A 119 -2.14 12.43 -20.65
N ASN A 120 -2.07 13.26 -19.61
CA ASN A 120 -1.91 14.72 -19.76
C ASN A 120 -0.58 15.09 -20.44
N GLN A 121 0.52 14.44 -20.07
CA GLN A 121 1.83 14.67 -20.68
C GLN A 121 1.81 14.33 -22.17
N LYS A 122 1.19 13.20 -22.53
CA LYS A 122 1.00 12.81 -23.93
C LYS A 122 0.19 13.85 -24.70
N GLU A 123 -0.96 14.27 -24.16
CA GLU A 123 -1.82 15.27 -24.79
C GLU A 123 -1.11 16.61 -25.00
N ILE A 124 -0.35 17.07 -24.01
CA ILE A 124 0.45 18.31 -24.12
C ILE A 124 1.48 18.17 -25.25
N ILE A 125 2.18 17.04 -25.33
CA ILE A 125 3.18 16.80 -26.38
C ILE A 125 2.52 16.72 -27.76
N GLU A 126 1.37 16.05 -27.90
CA GLU A 126 0.61 15.98 -29.15
C GLU A 126 0.21 17.37 -29.64
N LYS A 127 -0.39 18.18 -28.77
CA LYS A 127 -0.78 19.57 -29.07
C LYS A 127 0.43 20.45 -29.41
N THR A 128 1.54 20.30 -28.67
CA THR A 128 2.77 21.04 -28.98
C THR A 128 3.37 20.61 -30.31
N LYS A 129 3.36 19.31 -30.63
CA LYS A 129 3.86 18.80 -31.90
C LYS A 129 3.06 19.38 -33.07
N GLU A 130 1.73 19.42 -32.97
CA GLU A 130 0.87 20.02 -33.99
C GLU A 130 1.22 21.50 -34.24
N LEU A 131 1.32 22.30 -33.16
CA LEU A 131 1.71 23.70 -33.26
C LEU A 131 3.12 23.87 -33.83
N PHE A 132 4.06 23.01 -33.42
CA PHE A 132 5.43 23.05 -33.91
C PHE A 132 5.49 22.74 -35.41
N SER A 133 4.77 21.71 -35.88
CA SER A 133 4.68 21.40 -37.32
C SER A 133 4.20 22.59 -38.15
N GLN A 134 3.16 23.31 -37.70
CA GLN A 134 2.67 24.52 -38.40
C GLN A 134 3.73 25.65 -38.45
N ILE A 135 4.52 25.78 -37.39
CA ILE A 135 5.61 26.76 -37.30
C ILE A 135 6.77 26.39 -38.25
N VAL A 136 7.09 25.10 -38.36
CA VAL A 136 8.12 24.58 -39.29
C VAL A 136 7.69 24.79 -40.74
N GLU A 137 6.44 24.53 -41.11
CA GLU A 137 5.92 24.80 -42.47
C GLU A 137 6.11 26.28 -42.88
N SER A 138 5.91 27.19 -41.93
CA SER A 138 6.15 28.62 -42.14
C SER A 138 7.64 28.94 -42.34
N ALA A 139 8.53 28.26 -41.62
CA ALA A 139 9.98 28.41 -41.77
C ALA A 139 10.48 27.84 -43.09
N GLU A 140 9.93 26.72 -43.56
CA GLU A 140 10.22 26.18 -44.90
C GLU A 140 9.86 27.17 -46.01
N ALA A 141 8.72 27.86 -45.88
CA ALA A 141 8.32 28.89 -46.83
C ALA A 141 9.35 30.04 -46.86
N LYS A 142 9.82 30.48 -45.68
CA LYS A 142 10.86 31.50 -45.57
C LYS A 142 12.23 31.04 -46.10
N TYR A 143 12.58 29.77 -45.93
CA TYR A 143 13.81 29.17 -46.48
C TYR A 143 13.78 29.15 -48.02
N ARG A 144 12.64 28.76 -48.62
CA ARG A 144 12.47 28.75 -50.08
C ARG A 144 12.69 30.12 -50.73
N VAL A 145 12.36 31.21 -50.03
CA VAL A 145 12.59 32.59 -50.49
C VAL A 145 13.90 33.19 -49.99
N GLY A 146 14.77 32.38 -49.36
CA GLY A 146 16.13 32.77 -48.94
C GLY A 146 16.20 33.61 -47.67
N THR A 147 15.11 33.68 -46.89
CA THR A 147 15.00 34.50 -45.66
C THR A 147 15.09 33.71 -44.36
N GLU A 148 15.32 32.40 -44.46
CA GLU A 148 15.61 31.50 -43.35
C GLU A 148 16.76 30.58 -43.73
N ASN A 149 17.49 30.03 -42.77
CA ASN A 149 18.66 29.18 -43.02
C ASN A 149 18.35 27.68 -42.91
N LEU A 150 19.10 26.85 -43.64
CA LEU A 150 18.93 25.38 -43.64
C LEU A 150 19.25 24.73 -42.28
N PRO A 151 20.32 25.11 -41.55
CA PRO A 151 20.61 24.53 -40.23
C PRO A 151 19.43 24.61 -39.23
N SER A 152 18.77 25.78 -39.10
CA SER A 152 17.63 25.97 -38.20
C SER A 152 16.42 25.10 -38.58
N LEU A 153 16.24 24.81 -39.87
CA LEU A 153 15.20 23.90 -40.35
C LEU A 153 15.52 22.44 -39.99
N LEU A 154 16.78 22.01 -40.20
CA LEU A 154 17.24 20.66 -39.84
C LEU A 154 17.13 20.40 -38.34
N GLU A 155 17.50 21.38 -37.50
CA GLU A 155 17.33 21.30 -36.04
C GLU A 155 15.86 21.13 -35.65
N SER A 156 14.95 21.80 -36.35
CA SER A 156 13.51 21.69 -36.07
C SER A 156 12.93 20.32 -36.39
N TYR A 157 13.36 19.69 -37.49
CA TYR A 157 12.99 18.30 -37.77
C TYR A 157 13.54 17.32 -36.73
N LEU A 158 14.75 17.57 -36.21
CA LEU A 158 15.31 16.78 -35.14
C LEU A 158 14.47 16.91 -33.85
N GLU A 159 14.06 18.12 -33.48
CA GLU A 159 13.17 18.33 -32.33
C GLU A 159 11.79 17.67 -32.51
N LEU A 160 11.18 17.74 -33.71
CA LEU A 160 9.95 17.01 -34.02
C LEU A 160 10.13 15.49 -33.85
N SER A 161 11.26 14.94 -34.30
CA SER A 161 11.58 13.51 -34.14
C SER A 161 11.74 13.12 -32.66
N LYS A 162 12.30 14.00 -31.82
CA LYS A 162 12.38 13.78 -30.37
C LYS A 162 11.00 13.81 -29.71
N LEU A 163 10.05 14.62 -30.21
CA LEU A 163 8.67 14.58 -29.71
C LEU A 163 7.99 13.25 -30.06
N ASP A 164 8.24 12.71 -31.26
CA ASP A 164 7.77 11.39 -31.66
C ASP A 164 8.33 10.27 -30.78
N GLU A 165 9.63 10.30 -30.49
CA GLU A 165 10.27 9.38 -29.55
C GLU A 165 9.57 9.40 -28.18
N LYS A 166 9.29 10.60 -27.64
CA LYS A 166 8.57 10.76 -26.36
C LYS A 166 7.16 10.18 -26.39
N LEU A 167 6.40 10.38 -27.48
CA LEU A 167 5.05 9.84 -27.60
C LEU A 167 5.01 8.31 -27.62
N ILE A 168 6.01 7.69 -28.25
CA ILE A 168 6.18 6.22 -28.25
C ILE A 168 6.45 5.72 -26.82
N MET A 169 7.39 6.36 -26.11
CA MET A 169 7.70 6.00 -24.72
C MET A 169 6.49 6.14 -23.80
N LEU A 170 5.79 7.28 -23.87
CA LEU A 170 4.60 7.53 -23.03
C LEU A 170 3.47 6.53 -23.28
N SER A 171 3.27 6.11 -24.53
CA SER A 171 2.25 5.11 -24.84
C SER A 171 2.57 3.77 -24.16
N ASN A 172 3.84 3.38 -24.09
CA ASN A 172 4.27 2.19 -23.35
C ASN A 172 4.16 2.36 -21.82
N GLU A 173 4.49 3.53 -21.29
CA GLU A 173 4.34 3.85 -19.87
C GLU A 173 2.87 3.80 -19.42
N ILE A 174 1.95 4.36 -20.22
CA ILE A 174 0.51 4.31 -19.96
C ILE A 174 0.01 2.86 -19.91
N VAL A 175 0.46 2.00 -20.84
CA VAL A 175 0.11 0.56 -20.82
C VAL A 175 0.61 -0.11 -19.54
N SER A 176 1.84 0.19 -19.14
CA SER A 176 2.45 -0.39 -17.93
C SER A 176 1.73 0.05 -16.65
N ALA A 177 1.45 1.36 -16.52
CA ALA A 177 0.70 1.91 -15.39
C ALA A 177 -0.74 1.38 -15.33
N SER A 178 -1.38 1.23 -16.50
CA SER A 178 -2.71 0.62 -16.63
C SER A 178 -2.73 -0.84 -16.18
N ALA A 179 -1.72 -1.63 -16.56
CA ALA A 179 -1.60 -3.02 -16.13
C ALA A 179 -1.43 -3.14 -14.61
N LYS A 180 -0.64 -2.24 -14.01
CA LYS A 180 -0.49 -2.15 -12.55
C LYS A 180 -1.81 -1.82 -11.85
N MET A 181 -2.59 -0.87 -12.37
CA MET A 181 -3.92 -0.57 -11.82
C MET A 181 -4.83 -1.81 -11.89
N LYS A 182 -4.87 -2.50 -13.05
CA LYS A 182 -5.67 -3.72 -13.22
C LYS A 182 -5.27 -4.84 -12.26
N GLN A 183 -3.99 -4.95 -11.89
CA GLN A 183 -3.54 -5.87 -10.85
C GLN A 183 -4.21 -5.57 -9.49
N ILE A 184 -4.49 -4.30 -9.20
CA ILE A 184 -5.05 -3.84 -7.93
C ILE A 184 -6.57 -4.00 -7.88
N VAL A 185 -7.28 -3.51 -8.92
CA VAL A 185 -8.76 -3.44 -8.95
C VAL A 185 -9.42 -4.60 -9.71
N GLY A 186 -8.65 -5.40 -10.44
CA GLY A 186 -9.16 -6.41 -11.37
C GLY A 186 -9.23 -5.91 -12.82
N ASP A 187 -9.74 -6.74 -13.71
CA ASP A 187 -9.83 -6.38 -15.13
C ASP A 187 -10.94 -5.34 -15.35
N ILE A 188 -10.52 -4.08 -15.51
CA ILE A 188 -11.40 -2.93 -15.74
C ILE A 188 -11.02 -2.24 -17.05
N ASP A 189 -11.98 -1.58 -17.69
CA ASP A 189 -11.70 -0.73 -18.84
C ASP A 189 -11.16 0.63 -18.35
N ILE A 190 -9.88 0.89 -18.61
CA ILE A 190 -9.21 2.13 -18.18
C ILE A 190 -9.79 3.36 -18.87
N GLU A 191 -10.36 3.22 -20.07
CA GLU A 191 -10.99 4.33 -20.78
C GLU A 191 -12.35 4.73 -20.19
N SER A 192 -12.92 3.87 -19.35
CA SER A 192 -14.16 4.18 -18.61
C SER A 192 -13.92 4.96 -17.31
N ILE A 193 -12.66 5.25 -16.94
CA ILE A 193 -12.31 5.94 -15.69
C ILE A 193 -12.32 7.45 -15.89
N ASP A 194 -13.00 8.19 -15.00
CA ASP A 194 -12.94 9.65 -14.94
C ASP A 194 -11.74 10.10 -14.12
N PHE A 195 -10.64 10.39 -14.80
CA PHE A 195 -9.43 10.88 -14.15
C PHE A 195 -9.49 12.37 -13.78
N GLU A 196 -10.38 13.16 -14.39
CA GLU A 196 -10.35 14.62 -14.29
C GLU A 196 -11.06 15.15 -13.04
N LYS A 197 -12.07 14.42 -12.54
CA LYS A 197 -12.85 14.84 -11.36
C LYS A 197 -11.99 15.14 -10.13
N ASP A 198 -10.89 14.40 -9.92
CA ASP A 198 -10.02 14.50 -8.75
C ASP A 198 -8.64 15.11 -9.06
N ALA A 199 -8.45 15.62 -10.29
CA ALA A 199 -7.17 16.06 -10.86
C ALA A 199 -6.67 17.44 -10.40
N PHE A 200 -6.79 17.74 -9.11
CA PHE A 200 -6.31 18.99 -8.52
C PHE A 200 -5.44 18.72 -7.29
N PRO A 201 -4.39 19.52 -7.04
CA PRO A 201 -3.57 19.36 -5.86
C PRO A 201 -4.36 19.80 -4.63
N LEU A 202 -4.22 19.06 -3.53
CA LEU A 202 -4.88 19.37 -2.27
C LEU A 202 -3.84 19.67 -1.20
N LYS A 203 -4.08 20.78 -0.50
CA LYS A 203 -3.26 21.21 0.62
C LYS A 203 -3.76 20.58 1.91
N ILE A 204 -2.87 19.91 2.63
CA ILE A 204 -3.12 19.45 4.00
C ILE A 204 -2.68 20.58 4.95
N ASP A 205 -3.66 21.29 5.51
CA ASP A 205 -3.39 22.46 6.37
C ASP A 205 -2.83 22.09 7.76
N ALA A 206 -3.06 20.85 8.24
CA ALA A 206 -2.48 20.36 9.49
C ALA A 206 -0.95 20.51 9.49
N ASN A 207 -0.42 20.98 10.61
CA ASN A 207 1.02 21.08 10.78
C ASN A 207 1.63 19.70 11.09
N ILE A 208 2.95 19.58 10.94
CA ILE A 208 3.62 18.30 11.10
C ILE A 208 3.48 17.69 12.51
N LYS A 209 3.37 18.50 13.57
CA LYS A 209 3.22 18.00 14.93
C LYS A 209 1.84 17.38 15.17
N GLU A 210 0.80 17.97 14.59
CA GLU A 210 -0.55 17.41 14.61
C GLU A 210 -0.59 16.07 13.88
N LEU A 211 0.02 16.01 12.68
CA LEU A 211 0.10 14.76 11.91
C LEU A 211 0.90 13.69 12.66
N GLU A 212 2.02 14.03 13.31
CA GLU A 212 2.78 13.09 14.14
C GLU A 212 1.95 12.53 15.30
N SER A 213 1.19 13.38 15.99
CA SER A 213 0.30 12.96 17.08
C SER A 213 -0.80 12.03 16.56
N LEU A 214 -1.40 12.36 15.41
CA LEU A 214 -2.40 11.52 14.77
C LEU A 214 -1.82 10.16 14.39
N ALA A 215 -0.64 10.14 13.77
CA ALA A 215 0.06 8.92 13.38
C ALA A 215 0.31 8.00 14.58
N LEU A 216 0.84 8.53 15.68
CA LEU A 216 1.11 7.77 16.89
C LEU A 216 -0.14 7.14 17.52
N SER A 217 -1.31 7.76 17.32
CA SER A 217 -2.58 7.27 17.85
C SER A 217 -3.36 6.34 16.91
N ASN A 218 -3.22 6.52 15.59
CA ASN A 218 -4.11 5.92 14.60
C ASN A 218 -3.42 5.10 13.52
N SER A 219 -2.09 5.07 13.46
CA SER A 219 -1.38 4.34 12.41
C SER A 219 -1.67 2.82 12.48
N PRO A 220 -2.10 2.19 11.37
CA PRO A 220 -2.35 0.75 11.34
C PRO A 220 -1.07 -0.05 11.58
N TYR A 221 0.08 0.46 11.14
CA TYR A 221 1.39 -0.13 11.38
C TYR A 221 1.75 -0.20 12.87
N ILE A 222 1.48 0.87 13.61
CA ILE A 222 1.74 0.90 15.06
C ILE A 222 0.80 -0.07 15.79
N ARG A 223 -0.48 -0.12 15.41
CA ARG A 223 -1.44 -1.08 16.00
C ARG A 223 -1.04 -2.52 15.71
N TYR A 224 -0.59 -2.83 14.51
CA TYR A 224 -0.07 -4.14 14.14
C TYR A 224 1.15 -4.54 14.98
N GLU A 225 2.13 -3.66 15.15
CA GLU A 225 3.30 -3.93 16.01
C GLU A 225 2.92 -4.07 17.49
N LEU A 226 1.94 -3.29 17.98
CA LEU A 226 1.37 -3.43 19.32
C LEU A 226 0.67 -4.79 19.52
N ALA A 227 -0.09 -5.26 18.52
CA ALA A 227 -0.71 -6.58 18.55
C ALA A 227 0.34 -7.70 18.65
N ASN A 228 1.47 -7.55 17.94
CA ASN A 228 2.62 -8.46 18.05
C ASN A 228 3.27 -8.43 19.44
N VAL A 229 3.43 -7.26 20.05
CA VAL A 229 3.90 -7.14 21.46
C VAL A 229 2.94 -7.86 22.41
N ASN A 230 1.62 -7.71 22.22
CA ASN A 230 0.61 -8.38 23.05
C ASN A 230 0.64 -9.91 22.89
N TYR A 231 0.83 -10.40 21.67
CA TYR A 231 1.03 -11.82 21.39
C TYR A 231 2.26 -12.38 22.08
N LEU A 232 3.42 -11.74 21.94
CA LEU A 232 4.65 -12.22 22.58
C LEU A 232 4.62 -12.09 24.11
N THR A 233 3.86 -11.13 24.62
CA THR A 233 3.58 -11.05 26.07
C THR A 233 2.76 -12.25 26.52
N ALA A 234 1.75 -12.68 25.76
CA ALA A 234 0.97 -13.88 26.04
C ALA A 234 1.83 -15.17 25.93
N VAL A 235 2.74 -15.24 24.96
CA VAL A 235 3.71 -16.34 24.83
C VAL A 235 4.61 -16.43 26.05
N LEU A 236 5.19 -15.30 26.50
CA LEU A 236 6.00 -15.25 27.72
C LEU A 236 5.21 -15.70 28.97
N GLU A 237 3.94 -15.28 29.09
CA GLU A 237 3.07 -15.75 30.18
C GLU A 237 2.81 -17.26 30.12
N SER A 238 2.65 -17.82 28.92
CA SER A 238 2.50 -19.27 28.72
C SER A 238 3.76 -20.04 29.10
N GLU A 239 4.94 -19.56 28.72
CA GLU A 239 6.21 -20.19 29.13
C GLU A 239 6.41 -20.13 30.65
N LYS A 240 5.96 -19.05 31.31
CA LYS A 240 5.92 -18.99 32.79
C LYS A 240 4.89 -19.96 33.38
N ALA A 241 3.83 -20.32 32.65
CA ALA A 241 2.88 -21.34 33.10
C ALA A 241 3.42 -22.77 32.95
N SER A 242 4.48 -22.98 32.15
CA SER A 242 5.15 -24.29 31.99
C SER A 242 5.75 -24.84 33.28
N TYR A 243 5.95 -24.00 34.31
CA TYR A 243 6.37 -24.46 35.65
C TYR A 243 5.30 -25.24 36.41
N PHE A 244 4.01 -25.11 36.05
CA PHE A 244 2.95 -25.89 36.70
C PHE A 244 2.96 -27.34 36.21
N PRO A 245 2.77 -28.33 37.08
CA PRO A 245 2.71 -29.72 36.67
C PRO A 245 1.42 -30.01 35.90
N ASP A 246 1.50 -30.90 34.92
CA ASP A 246 0.32 -31.46 34.28
C ASP A 246 -0.11 -32.72 35.01
N SER A 247 -1.39 -33.08 34.90
CA SER A 247 -1.93 -34.30 35.49
C SER A 247 -2.49 -35.20 34.40
N SER A 248 -2.56 -36.50 34.62
CA SER A 248 -3.30 -37.40 33.75
C SER A 248 -4.04 -38.45 34.57
N VAL A 249 -5.22 -38.85 34.09
CA VAL A 249 -5.97 -39.99 34.62
C VAL A 249 -5.79 -41.14 33.63
N MET A 250 -5.28 -42.25 34.13
CA MET A 250 -5.04 -43.46 33.35
C MET A 250 -5.87 -44.60 33.92
N PHE A 251 -6.55 -45.32 33.04
CA PHE A 251 -7.19 -46.59 33.33
C PHE A 251 -6.54 -47.67 32.47
N ASP A 252 -6.14 -48.79 33.06
CA ASP A 252 -5.65 -49.91 32.29
C ASP A 252 -6.01 -51.26 32.93
N THR A 253 -5.96 -52.32 32.12
CA THR A 253 -6.11 -53.70 32.59
C THR A 253 -4.80 -54.49 32.48
N MET A 254 -3.65 -53.81 32.44
CA MET A 254 -2.35 -54.46 32.28
C MET A 254 -2.04 -55.34 33.49
N GLY A 255 -1.54 -56.55 33.25
CA GLY A 255 -1.35 -57.51 34.32
C GLY A 255 -2.67 -58.02 34.89
N GLY A 256 -3.73 -58.04 34.07
CA GLY A 256 -5.00 -58.72 34.34
C GLY A 256 -5.81 -58.20 35.51
N MET A 257 -5.49 -57.03 36.05
CA MET A 257 -6.26 -56.34 37.09
C MET A 257 -6.56 -54.93 36.61
N PRO A 258 -7.83 -54.47 36.64
CA PRO A 258 -8.17 -53.09 36.35
C PRO A 258 -7.50 -52.14 37.36
N ARG A 259 -6.85 -51.09 36.87
CA ARG A 259 -6.18 -50.05 37.66
C ARG A 259 -6.64 -48.68 37.21
N VAL A 260 -6.78 -47.77 38.16
CA VAL A 260 -6.93 -46.33 37.92
C VAL A 260 -5.73 -45.64 38.56
N MET A 261 -5.01 -44.84 37.78
CA MET A 261 -3.83 -44.11 38.21
C MET A 261 -4.01 -42.61 37.94
N LEU A 262 -3.62 -41.81 38.91
CA LEU A 262 -3.42 -40.37 38.74
C LEU A 262 -1.93 -40.12 38.64
N THR A 263 -1.48 -39.61 37.49
CA THR A 263 -0.07 -39.30 37.24
C THR A 263 0.13 -37.79 37.20
N PHE A 264 1.27 -37.33 37.68
CA PHE A 264 1.67 -35.92 37.58
C PHE A 264 2.99 -35.81 36.82
N THR A 265 3.03 -34.94 35.81
CA THR A 265 4.25 -34.60 35.08
C THR A 265 4.82 -33.33 35.66
N ILE A 266 5.89 -33.47 36.45
CA ILE A 266 6.55 -32.34 37.13
C ILE A 266 7.82 -31.96 36.33
N PRO A 267 8.05 -30.67 36.02
CA PRO A 267 9.26 -30.23 35.33
C PRO A 267 10.47 -30.33 36.27
N ALA A 268 11.11 -31.51 36.31
CA ALA A 268 12.18 -31.80 37.26
C ALA A 268 13.45 -30.96 37.04
N TYR A 269 13.66 -30.40 35.86
CA TYR A 269 14.85 -29.60 35.48
C TYR A 269 14.49 -28.15 35.16
N PHE A 270 13.49 -27.60 35.86
CA PHE A 270 12.93 -26.27 35.61
C PHE A 270 13.92 -25.11 35.72
N TRP A 271 14.98 -25.28 36.53
CA TRP A 271 16.06 -24.31 36.66
C TRP A 271 16.94 -24.21 35.41
N TRP A 272 16.91 -25.22 34.52
CA TRP A 272 17.63 -25.23 33.26
C TRP A 272 16.70 -25.07 32.07
N LYS A 273 15.74 -25.98 31.85
CA LYS A 273 14.94 -26.00 30.61
C LYS A 273 13.91 -24.87 30.60
N GLU A 274 12.99 -24.85 31.56
CA GLU A 274 11.90 -23.88 31.63
C GLU A 274 12.43 -22.44 31.87
N SER A 275 13.46 -22.27 32.71
CA SER A 275 14.12 -20.96 32.92
C SER A 275 14.75 -20.38 31.65
N ASN A 276 15.40 -21.21 30.82
CA ASN A 276 15.98 -20.76 29.56
C ASN A 276 14.88 -20.42 28.54
N LYS A 277 13.78 -21.18 28.48
CA LYS A 277 12.61 -20.86 27.63
C LYS A 277 11.96 -19.52 28.00
N VAL A 278 11.81 -19.24 29.29
CA VAL A 278 11.32 -17.94 29.77
C VAL A 278 12.29 -16.82 29.41
N SER A 279 13.60 -17.06 29.57
CA SER A 279 14.64 -16.09 29.22
C SER A 279 14.66 -15.79 27.70
N GLU A 280 14.54 -16.82 26.86
CA GLU A 280 14.40 -16.71 25.41
C GLU A 280 13.17 -15.87 25.04
N SER A 281 11.99 -16.24 25.53
CA SER A 281 10.74 -15.50 25.27
C SER A 281 10.81 -14.05 25.73
N GLN A 282 11.50 -13.77 26.84
CA GLN A 282 11.73 -12.41 27.32
C GLN A 282 12.61 -11.60 26.36
N LYS A 283 13.64 -12.21 25.76
CA LYS A 283 14.50 -11.55 24.75
C LYS A 283 13.74 -11.31 23.45
N ILE A 284 12.93 -12.26 22.99
CA ILE A 284 12.06 -12.12 21.81
C ILE A 284 11.07 -10.97 22.02
N LEU A 285 10.39 -10.91 23.18
CA LEU A 285 9.49 -9.79 23.51
C LEU A 285 10.23 -8.44 23.56
N THR A 286 11.44 -8.41 24.12
CA THR A 286 12.26 -7.19 24.17
C THR A 286 12.63 -6.72 22.77
N SER A 287 13.01 -7.64 21.88
CA SER A 287 13.27 -7.35 20.46
C SER A 287 12.04 -6.74 19.78
N GLN A 288 10.87 -7.34 19.97
CA GLN A 288 9.62 -6.82 19.39
C GLN A 288 9.26 -5.42 19.90
N LYS A 289 9.50 -5.13 21.20
CA LYS A 289 9.31 -3.77 21.73
C LYS A 289 10.24 -2.76 21.07
N GLN A 290 11.48 -3.13 20.75
CA GLN A 290 12.37 -2.27 19.98
C GLN A 290 11.89 -2.11 18.54
N LYS A 291 11.33 -3.16 17.93
CA LYS A 291 10.73 -3.05 16.59
C LYS A 291 9.56 -2.07 16.55
N LEU A 292 8.69 -2.07 17.57
CA LEU A 292 7.63 -1.07 17.72
C LEU A 292 8.18 0.36 17.79
N GLU A 293 9.24 0.60 18.57
CA GLU A 293 9.86 1.93 18.67
C GLU A 293 10.55 2.35 17.37
N ASP A 294 11.16 1.41 16.65
CA ASP A 294 11.72 1.61 15.30
C ASP A 294 10.62 2.01 14.31
N THR A 295 9.51 1.27 14.26
CA THR A 295 8.35 1.57 13.40
C THR A 295 7.75 2.95 13.70
N LYS A 296 7.64 3.35 14.97
CA LYS A 296 7.20 4.71 15.34
C LYS A 296 8.13 5.78 14.75
N ARG A 297 9.45 5.58 14.86
CA ARG A 297 10.46 6.52 14.32
C ARG A 297 10.41 6.57 12.80
N GLU A 298 10.28 5.42 12.14
CA GLU A 298 10.15 5.31 10.69
C GLU A 298 8.92 6.06 10.19
N ILE A 299 7.76 5.89 10.84
CA ILE A 299 6.53 6.60 10.48
C ILE A 299 6.70 8.11 10.62
N ILE A 300 7.30 8.59 11.73
CA ILE A 300 7.55 10.02 11.92
C ILE A 300 8.50 10.57 10.83
N TYR A 301 9.56 9.83 10.51
CA TYR A 301 10.49 10.19 9.44
C TYR A 301 9.78 10.29 8.09
N LEU A 302 9.04 9.26 7.70
CA LEU A 302 8.31 9.21 6.43
C LEU A 302 7.26 10.32 6.35
N LEU A 303 6.53 10.56 7.44
CA LEU A 303 5.52 11.60 7.51
C LEU A 303 6.10 13.00 7.32
N ARG A 304 7.25 13.30 7.94
CA ARG A 304 7.98 14.56 7.71
C ARG A 304 8.38 14.71 6.25
N THR A 305 8.95 13.65 5.68
CA THR A 305 9.39 13.63 4.28
C THR A 305 8.21 13.86 3.33
N PHE A 306 7.12 13.10 3.48
CA PHE A 306 5.97 13.22 2.58
C PHE A 306 5.21 14.52 2.78
N LYS A 307 5.08 15.04 4.01
CA LYS A 307 4.48 16.35 4.24
C LYS A 307 5.28 17.46 3.58
N SER A 308 6.60 17.49 3.78
CA SER A 308 7.47 18.49 3.16
C SER A 308 7.41 18.41 1.63
N SER A 309 7.40 17.21 1.05
CA SER A 309 7.30 17.02 -0.40
C SER A 309 5.93 17.40 -0.95
N SER A 310 4.85 17.07 -0.24
CA SER A 310 3.48 17.47 -0.61
C SER A 310 3.32 19.00 -0.62
N ASP A 311 3.82 19.67 0.42
CA ASP A 311 3.77 21.14 0.53
C ASP A 311 4.59 21.80 -0.58
N SER A 312 5.81 21.31 -0.81
CA SER A 312 6.68 21.80 -1.89
C SER A 312 6.03 21.63 -3.27
N SER A 313 5.44 20.47 -3.56
CA SER A 313 4.73 20.26 -4.83
C SER A 313 3.51 21.17 -4.97
N PHE A 314 2.78 21.45 -3.89
CA PHE A 314 1.67 22.42 -3.92
C PHE A 314 2.16 23.84 -4.23
N GLU A 315 3.23 24.29 -3.57
CA GLU A 315 3.82 25.62 -3.79
C GLU A 315 4.39 25.77 -5.21
N LEU A 316 5.07 24.74 -5.71
CA LEU A 316 5.61 24.71 -7.07
C LEU A 316 4.51 24.70 -8.12
N TRP A 317 3.45 23.92 -7.93
CA TRP A 317 2.26 23.98 -8.79
C TRP A 317 1.72 25.41 -8.86
N ASN A 318 1.51 26.05 -7.70
CA ASN A 318 1.00 27.42 -7.64
C ASN A 318 1.94 28.43 -8.34
N LEU A 319 3.25 28.27 -8.21
CA LEU A 319 4.25 29.08 -8.91
C LEU A 319 4.20 28.86 -10.44
N TYR A 320 4.10 27.61 -10.89
CA TYR A 320 3.99 27.28 -12.30
C TYR A 320 2.70 27.84 -12.92
N SER A 321 1.54 27.54 -12.33
CA SER A 321 0.24 27.92 -12.85
C SER A 321 0.04 29.44 -12.88
N ASN A 322 0.45 30.16 -11.82
CA ASN A 322 0.11 31.58 -11.68
C ASN A 322 1.20 32.56 -12.15
N ARG A 323 2.44 32.10 -12.37
CA ARG A 323 3.55 33.00 -12.75
C ARG A 323 4.34 32.49 -13.94
N ILE A 324 4.91 31.29 -13.85
CA ILE A 324 5.87 30.82 -14.85
C ILE A 324 5.17 30.51 -16.18
N LEU A 325 4.03 29.82 -16.17
CA LEU A 325 3.31 29.50 -17.40
C LEU A 325 2.84 30.75 -18.16
N PRO A 326 2.17 31.74 -17.53
CA PRO A 326 1.81 32.98 -18.22
C PRO A 326 3.02 33.72 -18.82
N GLN A 327 4.16 33.72 -18.14
CA GLN A 327 5.40 34.35 -18.63
C GLN A 327 6.01 33.57 -19.80
N ALA A 328 6.04 32.24 -19.72
CA ALA A 328 6.54 31.38 -20.79
C ALA A 328 5.66 31.50 -22.05
N GLU A 329 4.34 31.58 -21.89
CA GLU A 329 3.39 31.81 -22.98
C GLU A 329 3.62 33.17 -23.64
N ALA A 330 3.72 34.24 -22.84
CA ALA A 330 4.01 35.57 -23.36
C ALA A 330 5.38 35.64 -24.09
N SER A 331 6.40 34.95 -23.56
CA SER A 331 7.72 34.89 -24.19
C SER A 331 7.69 34.15 -25.54
N PHE A 332 7.00 33.00 -25.60
CA PHE A 332 6.81 32.26 -26.84
C PHE A 332 6.06 33.09 -27.88
N GLU A 333 4.91 33.66 -27.53
CA GLU A 333 4.10 34.47 -28.42
C GLU A 333 4.86 35.70 -28.95
N SER A 334 5.60 36.38 -28.06
CA SER A 334 6.47 37.51 -28.44
C SER A 334 7.57 37.10 -29.41
N SER A 335 8.27 35.99 -29.13
CA SER A 335 9.30 35.48 -30.04
C SER A 335 8.73 35.09 -31.40
N ARG A 336 7.55 34.46 -31.43
CA ARG A 336 6.87 34.09 -32.67
C ARG A 336 6.52 35.33 -33.49
N SER A 337 5.93 36.36 -32.89
CA SER A 337 5.61 37.61 -33.58
C SER A 337 6.85 38.34 -34.09
N ASN A 338 7.91 38.40 -33.29
CA ASN A 338 9.18 39.01 -33.72
C ASN A 338 9.82 38.26 -34.88
N TRP A 339 9.77 36.93 -34.89
CA TRP A 339 10.31 36.13 -35.99
C TRP A 339 9.50 36.32 -37.26
N ILE A 340 8.17 36.34 -37.17
CA ILE A 340 7.28 36.67 -38.30
C ILE A 340 7.68 38.02 -38.89
N ALA A 341 7.92 39.03 -38.05
CA ALA A 341 8.36 40.36 -38.42
C ALA A 341 9.86 40.49 -38.83
N GLY A 342 10.63 39.40 -38.83
CA GLY A 342 12.05 39.40 -39.19
C GLY A 342 12.98 40.08 -38.17
N LYS A 343 12.55 40.20 -36.90
CA LYS A 343 13.27 40.86 -35.81
C LYS A 343 14.04 39.90 -34.90
N THR A 344 13.85 38.58 -35.05
CA THR A 344 14.56 37.54 -34.29
C THR A 344 14.65 36.26 -35.12
N ASP A 345 15.55 35.36 -34.73
CA ASP A 345 15.82 34.11 -35.43
C ASP A 345 14.79 33.02 -35.09
N PHE A 346 14.56 32.11 -36.04
CA PHE A 346 13.62 31.00 -35.86
C PHE A 346 13.94 30.12 -34.65
N ILE A 347 15.23 29.88 -34.40
CA ILE A 347 15.68 29.04 -33.29
C ILE A 347 15.25 29.58 -31.92
N HIS A 348 15.09 30.89 -31.77
CA HIS A 348 14.56 31.49 -30.54
C HIS A 348 13.08 31.13 -30.34
N VAL A 349 12.29 31.06 -31.41
CA VAL A 349 10.88 30.63 -31.34
C VAL A 349 10.79 29.18 -30.87
N ILE A 350 11.61 28.30 -31.45
CA ILE A 350 11.64 26.88 -31.10
C ILE A 350 12.07 26.68 -29.65
N THR A 351 13.12 27.39 -29.22
CA THR A 351 13.61 27.32 -27.84
C THR A 351 12.53 27.73 -26.84
N ASN A 352 11.79 28.81 -27.12
CA ASN A 352 10.69 29.25 -26.26
C ASN A 352 9.49 28.31 -26.29
N LEU A 353 9.18 27.67 -27.42
CA LEU A 353 8.12 26.67 -27.51
C LEU A 353 8.45 25.43 -26.67
N ILE A 354 9.67 24.91 -26.78
CA ILE A 354 10.14 23.77 -25.98
C ILE A 354 10.17 24.13 -24.48
N THR A 355 10.57 25.35 -24.16
CA THR A 355 10.55 25.85 -22.78
C THR A 355 9.12 25.89 -22.22
N LEU A 356 8.17 26.40 -23.01
CA LEU A 356 6.74 26.42 -22.65
C LEU A 356 6.19 25.00 -22.46
N LEU A 357 6.50 24.08 -23.38
CA LEU A 357 6.15 22.65 -23.27
C LEU A 357 6.63 22.06 -21.94
N ASN A 358 7.91 22.25 -21.61
CA ASN A 358 8.50 21.70 -20.39
C ASN A 358 7.79 22.25 -19.14
N TYR A 359 7.45 23.54 -19.09
CA TYR A 359 6.71 24.09 -17.96
C TYR A 359 5.26 23.59 -17.86
N LYS A 360 4.60 23.33 -18.99
CA LYS A 360 3.25 22.70 -18.99
C LYS A 360 3.31 21.29 -18.40
N ILE A 361 4.34 20.53 -18.73
CA ILE A 361 4.56 19.19 -18.16
C ILE A 361 4.89 19.28 -16.67
N GLU A 362 5.79 20.18 -16.26
CA GLU A 362 6.15 20.34 -14.85
C GLU A 362 4.97 20.77 -13.98
N GLU A 363 4.05 21.61 -14.48
CA GLU A 363 2.82 21.96 -13.76
C GLU A 363 1.96 20.73 -13.44
N LYS A 364 1.66 19.89 -14.43
CA LYS A 364 0.89 18.65 -14.23
C LYS A 364 1.61 17.66 -13.34
N LYS A 365 2.93 17.57 -13.47
CA LYS A 365 3.76 16.71 -12.61
C LYS A 365 3.64 17.09 -11.14
N GLN A 366 3.57 18.39 -10.81
CA GLN A 366 3.40 18.81 -9.42
C GLN A 366 2.04 18.41 -8.85
N ILE A 367 0.98 18.36 -9.66
CA ILE A 367 -0.33 17.83 -9.24
C ILE A 367 -0.21 16.35 -8.89
N TYR A 368 0.37 15.54 -9.78
CA TYR A 368 0.61 14.12 -9.53
C TYR A 368 1.44 13.88 -8.27
N LEU A 369 2.56 14.59 -8.12
CA LEU A 369 3.44 14.46 -6.96
C LEU A 369 2.73 14.81 -5.66
N ASN A 370 2.00 15.93 -5.62
CA ASN A 370 1.22 16.31 -4.45
C ASN A 370 0.22 15.20 -4.06
N ARG A 371 -0.57 14.71 -5.01
CA ARG A 371 -1.56 13.65 -4.76
C ARG A 371 -0.93 12.32 -4.32
N LYS A 372 0.21 11.97 -4.92
CA LYS A 372 1.02 10.81 -4.52
C LYS A 372 1.50 10.91 -3.08
N TYR A 373 2.04 12.06 -2.67
CA TYR A 373 2.51 12.26 -1.30
C TYR A 373 1.36 12.30 -0.29
N ASN A 374 0.21 12.89 -0.64
CA ASN A 374 -0.99 12.84 0.20
C ASN A 374 -1.47 11.40 0.43
N ALA A 375 -1.49 10.57 -0.62
CA ALA A 375 -1.87 9.16 -0.47
C ALA A 375 -0.92 8.39 0.48
N GLU A 376 0.37 8.72 0.51
CA GLU A 376 1.32 8.14 1.47
C GLU A 376 1.08 8.65 2.90
N ILE A 377 0.75 9.93 3.07
CA ILE A 377 0.37 10.49 4.38
C ILE A 377 -0.87 9.77 4.92
N GLU A 378 -1.92 9.64 4.10
CA GLU A 378 -3.13 8.90 4.42
C GLU A 378 -2.84 7.46 4.87
N ARG A 379 -1.97 6.75 4.13
CA ARG A 379 -1.54 5.38 4.45
C ARG A 379 -0.91 5.29 5.82
N LEU A 380 0.02 6.19 6.14
CA LEU A 380 0.73 6.20 7.42
C LEU A 380 -0.20 6.53 8.59
N LEU A 381 -1.20 7.39 8.36
CA LEU A 381 -2.17 7.79 9.37
C LEU A 381 -3.29 6.76 9.57
N GLY A 382 -3.57 5.91 8.58
CA GLY A 382 -4.75 5.04 8.58
C GLY A 382 -6.05 5.81 8.44
N MET A 383 -6.04 6.90 7.66
CA MET A 383 -7.15 7.84 7.51
C MET A 383 -7.25 8.29 6.05
N THR A 384 -8.45 8.60 5.61
CA THR A 384 -8.70 9.23 4.30
C THR A 384 -8.35 10.72 4.32
N GLU A 385 -8.07 11.29 3.14
CA GLU A 385 -7.79 12.71 2.97
C GLU A 385 -8.88 13.62 3.60
N LYS A 386 -10.15 13.25 3.42
CA LYS A 386 -11.31 13.94 3.99
C LYS A 386 -11.27 13.93 5.53
N GLU A 387 -10.89 12.81 6.14
CA GLU A 387 -10.77 12.71 7.60
C GLU A 387 -9.58 13.49 8.16
N VAL A 388 -8.45 13.52 7.45
CA VAL A 388 -7.27 14.32 7.83
C VAL A 388 -7.61 15.81 7.80
N ILE A 389 -8.25 16.29 6.73
CA ILE A 389 -8.64 17.70 6.58
C ILE A 389 -9.67 18.11 7.65
N ASN A 390 -10.65 17.25 7.95
CA ASN A 390 -11.71 17.57 8.92
C ASN A 390 -11.24 17.55 10.38
N ARG A 391 -10.20 16.78 10.73
CA ARG A 391 -9.63 16.75 12.10
C ARG A 391 -8.55 17.80 12.36
N ALA A 392 -8.06 18.44 11.29
CA ALA A 392 -7.08 19.53 11.35
C ALA A 392 -7.72 20.91 11.61
N ARG A 393 -9.06 21.00 11.58
CA ARG A 393 -9.85 22.17 11.94
C ARG A 393 -10.42 22.00 13.34
#